data_AF-A0A9P9Y175-F1
#
_entry.id   AF-A0A9P9Y175-F1
#
_cell.length_a   1.000
_cell.length_b   1.000
_cell.length_c   1.000
_cell.angle_alpha   90.00
_cell.angle_beta   90.00
_cell.angle_gamma   90.00
#
_symmetry.space_group_name_H-M   'P 1'
#
loop_
_entity.id
_entity.type
_entity.pdbx_description
1 polymer ?
#
loop_
_entity_poly.entity_id
_entity_poly.type
_entity_poly.pdbx_seq_one_letter_code
_entity_poly.pdbx_strand_id
1 'polypeptide(L)' 'MYSIAGSSTVRVKEGFEDELHVHELSTGDFICIPAWTEHQVCNDSDQQDAVWLVVQHGSHPVGAELADWGGAVTTTHD' A
#
# COMPACT_ATOMS: atom_id res chain seq x y z
N MET A 1 -3.78 7.57 -1.83
CA MET A 1 -2.74 7.40 -2.85
C MET A 1 -3.37 7.63 -4.22
N TYR A 2 -2.64 8.30 -5.12
CA TYR A 2 -3.07 8.55 -6.49
C TYR A 2 -2.06 7.97 -7.48
N SER A 3 -2.54 7.25 -8.49
CA SER A 3 -1.69 6.65 -9.53
C SER A 3 -1.37 7.66 -10.64
N ILE A 4 -0.09 7.99 -10.80
CA ILE A 4 0.39 9.00 -11.76
C ILE A 4 0.74 8.34 -13.11
N ALA A 5 1.36 7.16 -13.08
CA ALA A 5 1.78 6.45 -14.28
C ALA A 5 1.94 4.95 -14.01
N GLY A 6 1.84 4.16 -15.08
CA GLY A 6 1.98 2.70 -15.01
C GLY A 6 0.71 2.00 -14.49
N SER A 7 0.90 0.73 -14.12
CA SER A 7 -0.13 -0.15 -13.56
C SER A 7 0.41 -0.77 -12.28
N SER A 8 -0.44 -0.94 -11.29
CA SER A 8 -0.03 -1.48 -10.00
C SER A 8 -1.16 -2.21 -9.32
N THR A 9 -0.81 -3.14 -8.44
CA THR A 9 -1.76 -3.84 -7.58
C THR A 9 -1.60 -3.35 -6.15
N VAL A 10 -2.71 -3.04 -5.48
CA VAL A 10 -2.74 -2.80 -4.04
C VAL A 10 -3.41 -3.97 -3.35
N ARG A 11 -2.67 -4.61 -2.44
CA ARG A 11 -3.17 -5.66 -1.56
C ARG A 11 -3.43 -5.05 -0.20
N VAL A 12 -4.60 -5.30 0.39
CA VAL A 12 -5.04 -4.69 1.64
C VAL A 12 -5.63 -5.78 2.54
N LYS A 13 -5.24 -5.74 3.82
CA LYS A 13 -5.83 -6.57 4.87
C LYS A 13 -6.26 -5.67 6.03
N GLU A 14 -7.57 -5.47 6.17
CA GLU A 14 -8.14 -4.49 7.10
C GLU A 14 -8.12 -4.97 8.57
N GLY A 15 -8.09 -6.28 8.78
CA GLY A 15 -8.04 -6.92 10.09
C GLY A 15 -7.27 -8.23 10.08
N PHE A 16 -6.87 -8.70 11.26
CA PHE A 16 -5.98 -9.87 11.39
C PHE A 16 -6.57 -11.17 10.81
N GLU A 17 -7.88 -11.34 10.92
CA GLU A 17 -8.62 -12.52 10.43
C GLU A 17 -9.28 -12.27 9.06
N ASP A 18 -9.16 -11.06 8.52
CA ASP A 18 -9.83 -10.70 7.27
C ASP A 18 -9.13 -11.31 6.05
N GLU A 19 -9.88 -11.45 4.96
CA GLU A 19 -9.33 -11.87 3.68
C GLU A 19 -8.46 -10.77 3.06
N LEU A 20 -7.47 -11.20 2.27
CA LEU A 20 -6.63 -10.27 1.52
C LEU A 20 -7.42 -9.75 0.31
N HIS A 21 -7.69 -8.45 0.29
CA HIS A 21 -8.32 -7.79 -0.85
C HIS A 21 -7.27 -7.29 -1.83
N VAL A 22 -7.55 -7.47 -3.12
CA VAL A 22 -6.64 -7.11 -4.22
C VAL A 22 -7.35 -6.11 -5.12
N HIS A 23 -6.71 -4.96 -5.34
CA HIS A 23 -7.22 -3.86 -6.15
C HIS A 23 -6.22 -3.51 -7.25
N GLU A 24 -6.66 -3.55 -8.50
CA GLU A 24 -5.89 -3.05 -9.64
C GLU A 24 -5.99 -1.53 -9.69
N LEU A 25 -4.86 -0.85 -9.93
CA LEU A 25 -4.79 0.59 -10.14
C LEU A 25 -4.16 0.89 -11.50
N SER A 26 -4.85 1.72 -12.25
CA SER A 26 -4.39 2.35 -13.49
C SER A 26 -4.11 3.83 -13.27
N THR A 27 -3.44 4.45 -14.24
CA THR A 27 -3.17 5.89 -14.23
C THR A 27 -4.48 6.68 -14.07
N GLY A 28 -4.52 7.57 -13.07
CA GLY A 28 -5.71 8.36 -12.73
C GLY A 28 -6.54 7.81 -11.56
N ASP A 29 -6.28 6.58 -11.12
CA ASP A 29 -7.04 5.99 -10.01
C ASP A 29 -6.60 6.56 -8.65
N PHE A 30 -7.56 6.58 -7.73
CA PHE A 30 -7.36 6.97 -6.35
C PHE A 30 -7.81 5.87 -5.40
N ILE A 31 -6.97 5.59 -4.39
CA ILE A 31 -7.30 4.68 -3.29
C ILE A 31 -7.04 5.37 -1.95
N CYS A 32 -7.93 5.14 -0.98
CA CYS A 32 -7.72 5.52 0.41
C CYS A 32 -7.42 4.26 1.21
N ILE A 33 -6.31 4.26 1.94
CA ILE A 33 -5.94 3.19 2.86
C ILE A 33 -6.14 3.76 4.28
N PRO A 34 -7.01 3.15 5.11
CA PRO A 34 -7.23 3.61 6.48
C PRO A 34 -5.96 3.53 7.34
N ALA A 35 -5.96 4.28 8.43
CA ALA A 35 -4.85 4.25 9.38
C ALA A 35 -4.67 2.83 9.96
N TRP A 36 -3.40 2.42 10.13
CA TRP A 36 -3.02 1.11 10.67
C TRP A 36 -3.51 -0.11 9.86
N THR A 37 -3.92 0.10 8.61
CA THR A 37 -4.26 -0.98 7.69
C THR A 37 -2.99 -1.55 7.05
N GLU A 38 -2.79 -2.86 7.16
CA GLU A 38 -1.74 -3.56 6.45
C GLU A 38 -2.00 -3.46 4.95
N HIS A 39 -1.00 -3.04 4.19
CA HIS A 39 -1.11 -2.93 2.75
C HIS A 39 0.24 -3.12 2.06
N GLN A 40 0.17 -3.54 0.80
CA GLN A 40 1.32 -3.66 -0.08
C GLN A 40 0.93 -3.09 -1.44
N VAL A 41 1.79 -2.23 -1.98
CA VAL A 41 1.63 -1.71 -3.35
C VAL A 41 2.74 -2.31 -4.20
N CYS A 42 2.35 -2.98 -5.28
CA CYS A 42 3.27 -3.67 -6.18
C CYS A 42 3.19 -3.09 -7.58
N ASN A 43 4.34 -2.81 -8.17
CA ASN A 43 4.47 -2.73 -9.62
C ASN A 43 4.67 -4.15 -10.14
N ASP A 44 3.62 -4.73 -10.74
CA ASP A 44 3.68 -6.09 -11.29
C ASP A 44 4.14 -6.10 -12.78
N SER A 45 4.55 -4.94 -13.33
CA SER A 45 5.05 -4.84 -14.69
C SER A 45 6.58 -4.80 -14.76
N ASP A 46 7.14 -5.64 -15.64
CA ASP A 46 8.57 -5.62 -15.97
C ASP A 46 8.94 -4.59 -17.05
N GLN A 47 7.95 -3.91 -17.64
CA GLN A 47 8.12 -3.10 -18.85
C GLN A 47 8.05 -1.60 -18.57
N GLN A 48 7.38 -1.21 -17.49
CA GLN A 48 7.13 0.18 -17.15
C GLN A 48 7.18 0.39 -15.63
N ASP A 49 7.70 1.55 -15.24
CA ASP A 49 7.67 1.96 -13.85
C ASP A 49 6.26 2.43 -13.46
N ALA A 50 5.82 2.03 -12.27
CA ALA A 50 4.65 2.61 -11.63
C ALA A 50 5.07 3.83 -10.79
N VAL A 51 4.35 4.94 -10.93
CA VAL A 51 4.60 6.17 -10.18
C VAL A 51 3.35 6.53 -9.39
N TRP A 52 3.51 6.74 -8.08
CA TRP A 52 2.41 7.05 -7.18
C TRP A 52 2.66 8.33 -6.40
N LEU A 53 1.59 9.08 -6.13
CA LEU A 53 1.56 10.11 -5.10
C LEU A 53 1.01 9.51 -3.81
N VAL A 54 1.84 9.45 -2.77
CA VAL A 54 1.41 9.07 -1.43
C VAL A 54 1.16 10.33 -0.61
N VAL A 55 -0.09 10.53 -0.20
CA VAL A 55 -0.50 11.62 0.69
C VAL A 55 -0.87 11.00 2.02
N GLN A 56 -0.21 11.44 3.09
CA GLN A 56 -0.46 11.01 4.46
C GLN A 56 -0.75 12.23 5.33
N HIS A 57 -1.61 12.05 6.32
CA HIS A 57 -1.90 13.08 7.33
C HIS A 57 -0.94 12.93 8.52
N GLY A 58 -0.33 14.04 8.96
CA GLY A 58 0.62 14.05 10.07
C GLY A 58 1.83 14.94 9.76
N SER A 59 2.67 15.20 10.77
CA SER A 59 3.93 15.95 10.61
C SER A 59 5.03 15.14 9.92
N HIS A 60 4.96 13.81 10.03
CA HIS A 60 5.85 12.85 9.39
C HIS A 60 5.11 11.51 9.22
N PRO A 61 5.55 10.64 8.29
CA PRO A 61 5.04 9.27 8.19
C PRO A 61 5.29 8.51 9.49
N VAL A 62 4.29 7.73 9.94
CA VAL A 62 4.42 6.76 11.03
C VAL A 62 3.90 5.43 10.51
N GLY A 63 4.63 4.35 10.76
CA GLY A 63 4.26 3.04 10.27
C GLY A 63 5.20 1.92 10.71
N ALA A 64 4.96 0.72 10.21
CA ALA A 64 5.79 -0.44 10.48
C ALA A 64 5.92 -1.32 9.24
N GLU A 65 7.08 -1.94 9.10
CA GLU A 65 7.30 -3.04 8.16
C GLU A 65 7.02 -4.37 8.87
N LEU A 66 6.40 -5.29 8.15
CA LEU A 66 6.00 -6.61 8.66
C LEU A 66 6.77 -7.72 7.94
N ALA A 67 6.99 -8.83 8.65
CA ALA A 67 7.61 -10.01 8.06
C ALA A 67 6.70 -10.72 7.02
N ASP A 68 5.38 -10.67 7.24
CA ASP A 68 4.31 -11.18 6.37
C ASP A 68 2.98 -10.56 6.81
N TRP A 69 1.87 -10.85 6.13
CA TRP A 69 0.51 -10.45 6.52
C TRP A 69 0.14 -11.00 7.91
N GLY A 70 -0.22 -10.12 8.86
CA GLY A 70 -0.38 -10.48 10.26
C GLY A 70 0.91 -10.98 10.94
N GLY A 71 2.06 -10.72 10.33
CA GLY A 71 3.37 -11.12 10.83
C GLY A 71 3.91 -10.18 11.91
N ALA A 72 5.06 -10.56 12.47
CA ALA A 72 5.77 -9.69 13.42
C ALA A 72 6.29 -8.42 12.73
N VAL A 73 6.32 -7.32 13.49
CA VAL A 73 7.00 -6.08 13.07
C VAL A 73 8.50 -6.32 12.96
N THR A 74 9.07 -5.98 11.81
CA THR A 74 10.51 -6.08 11.54
C THR A 74 11.21 -4.73 11.67
N THR A 75 10.51 -3.63 11.40
CA THR A 75 11.03 -2.25 11.49
C THR A 75 9.90 -1.29 11.82
N THR A 76 10.15 -0.32 12.69
CA THR A 76 9.22 0.77 13.01
C THR A 76 9.72 2.08 12.41
N HIS A 77 8.77 2.91 11.98
CA HIS A 77 8.99 4.25 11.49
C HIS A 77 8.25 5.21 12.42
N ASP A 78 9.01 5.94 13.25
CA ASP A 78 8.52 6.90 14.24
C ASP A 78 8.90 8.34 13.87
#